data_AF-A0A4Y2EVE2-F1
#
_entry.id   AF-A0A4Y2EVE2-F1
#
_cell.length_a   1.000
_cell.length_b   1.000
_cell.length_c   1.000
_cell.angle_alpha   90.00
_cell.angle_beta   90.00
_cell.angle_gamma   90.00
#
_symmetry.space_group_name_H-M   'P 1'
#
loop_
_entity.id
_entity.type
_entity.pdbx_description
1 polymer ?
#
loop_
_entity_poly.entity_id
_entity_poly.type
_entity_poly.pdbx_seq_one_letter_code
_entity_poly.pdbx_strand_id
1 'polypeptide(L)'
;MNKSTSVINRVNDQRAKEVSKNKAILESIIKTAISCARQEIALRGHRDSGILKEDSKENKGNFRAALRFRIDAGDEIKKSKRSSWKRQLHKPEDPELHNGGNR
;
A
#
# COMPACT_ATOMS: atom_id res chain seq x y z
N MET A 1 28.09 23.94 -0.81
CA MET A 1 26.89 23.20 -0.35
C MET A 1 26.95 21.76 -0.87
N ASN A 2 26.87 20.78 0.03
CA ASN A 2 26.98 19.36 -0.28
C ASN A 2 25.65 18.80 -0.85
N LYS A 3 25.64 18.52 -2.16
CA LYS A 3 24.45 17.97 -2.86
C LYS A 3 23.89 16.69 -2.23
N SER A 4 24.73 15.87 -1.59
CA SER A 4 24.32 14.61 -0.94
C SER A 4 23.33 14.83 0.22
N THR A 5 23.60 15.82 1.09
CA THR A 5 22.69 16.18 2.20
C THR A 5 21.33 16.67 1.68
N SER A 6 21.30 17.35 0.53
CA SER A 6 20.04 17.77 -0.11
C SER A 6 19.18 16.61 -0.58
N VAL A 7 19.78 15.55 -1.15
CA VAL A 7 19.04 14.37 -1.61
C VAL A 7 18.45 13.60 -0.44
N ILE A 8 19.21 13.40 0.64
CA ILE A 8 18.74 12.71 1.86
C ILE A 8 17.54 13.46 2.46
N ASN A 9 17.63 14.78 2.59
CA ASN A 9 16.54 15.59 3.13
C ASN A 9 15.27 15.45 2.28
N ARG A 10 15.38 15.50 0.95
CA ARG A 10 14.23 15.31 0.04
C ARG A 10 13.55 13.95 0.21
N VAL A 11 14.34 12.88 0.37
CA VAL A 11 13.80 11.52 0.58
C VAL A 11 13.08 11.42 1.93
N ASN A 12 13.66 11.99 2.98
CA ASN A 12 13.06 12.00 4.31
C ASN A 12 11.74 12.80 4.32
N ASP A 13 11.71 13.96 3.66
CA ASP A 13 10.51 14.78 3.53
C ASP A 13 9.39 14.04 2.78
N GLN A 14 9.73 13.36 1.68
CA GLN A 14 8.78 12.54 0.94
C GLN A 14 8.23 11.40 1.80
N ARG A 15 9.10 10.70 2.53
CA ARG A 15 8.69 9.64 3.45
C ARG A 15 7.75 10.16 4.52
N ALA A 16 8.07 11.29 5.16
CA ALA A 16 7.23 11.90 6.18
C ALA A 16 5.84 12.27 5.62
N LYS A 17 5.79 12.85 4.42
CA LYS A 17 4.54 13.17 3.71
C LYS A 17 3.71 11.91 3.42
N GLU A 18 4.34 10.82 2.97
CA GLU A 18 3.63 9.56 2.72
C GLU A 18 3.10 8.93 4.00
N VAL A 19 3.89 8.93 5.08
CA VAL A 19 3.44 8.42 6.39
C VAL A 19 2.23 9.20 6.89
N SER A 20 2.28 10.54 6.83
CA SER A 20 1.17 11.40 7.23
C SER A 20 -0.10 11.10 6.41
N LYS A 21 0.02 11.02 5.09
CA LYS A 21 -1.10 10.67 4.19
C LYS A 21 -1.69 9.29 4.52
N ASN A 22 -0.85 8.28 4.70
CA ASN A 22 -1.30 6.92 5.02
C ASN A 22 -2.02 6.86 6.38
N LYS A 23 -1.54 7.61 7.38
CA LYS A 23 -2.22 7.71 8.69
C LYS A 23 -3.61 8.30 8.56
N ALA A 24 -3.77 9.39 7.80
CA ALA A 24 -5.07 10.01 7.58
C ALA A 24 -6.07 9.05 6.89
N ILE A 25 -5.62 8.30 5.88
CA ILE A 25 -6.45 7.29 5.20
C ILE A 25 -6.85 6.18 6.18
N LEU A 26 -5.91 5.63 6.94
CA LEU A 26 -6.18 4.57 7.92
C LEU A 26 -7.16 5.01 9.00
N GLU A 27 -6.98 6.22 9.54
CA GLU A 27 -7.89 6.80 10.52
C GLU A 27 -9.32 6.84 9.97
N SER A 28 -9.46 7.25 8.72
CA SER A 28 -10.77 7.34 8.09
C SER A 28 -11.41 5.97 7.83
N ILE A 29 -10.63 4.96 7.41
CA ILE A 29 -11.10 3.57 7.28
C ILE A 29 -11.57 3.02 8.63
N ILE A 30 -10.81 3.27 9.71
CA ILE A 30 -11.17 2.85 11.06
C ILE A 30 -12.47 3.51 11.51
N LYS A 31 -12.63 4.83 11.28
CA LYS A 31 -13.87 5.56 11.58
C LYS A 31 -15.07 4.98 10.84
N THR A 32 -14.91 4.57 9.59
CA THR A 32 -15.95 3.87 8.82
C THR A 32 -16.33 2.54 9.49
N ALA A 33 -15.36 1.72 9.89
CA ALA A 33 -15.64 0.45 10.58
C ALA A 33 -16.37 0.64 11.92
N ILE A 34 -15.94 1.63 12.72
CA ILE A 34 -16.60 2.01 13.97
C ILE A 34 -18.04 2.46 13.72
N SER A 35 -18.26 3.29 12.69
CA SER A 35 -19.60 3.75 12.32
C SER A 35 -20.51 2.58 11.98
N CYS A 36 -20.05 1.61 11.20
CA CYS A 36 -20.83 0.41 10.89
C CYS A 36 -21.16 -0.39 12.16
N ALA A 37 -20.20 -0.58 13.06
CA ALA A 37 -20.41 -1.29 14.31
C ALA A 37 -21.49 -0.64 15.19
N ARG A 38 -21.49 0.70 15.29
CA ARG A 38 -22.49 1.46 16.07
C ARG A 38 -23.90 1.39 15.47
N GLN A 39 -23.99 1.27 14.16
CA GLN A 39 -25.26 1.19 13.42
C GLN A 39 -25.72 -0.26 13.19
N GLU A 40 -25.05 -1.24 13.80
CA GLU A 40 -25.32 -2.67 13.62
C GLU A 40 -25.25 -3.13 12.14
N ILE A 41 -24.45 -2.43 11.34
CA ILE A 41 -24.23 -2.77 9.93
C ILE A 41 -23.16 -3.85 9.85
N ALA A 42 -23.55 -5.05 9.45
CA ALA A 42 -22.63 -6.15 9.21
C ALA A 42 -21.57 -5.78 8.15
N LEU A 43 -20.29 -5.96 8.46
CA LEU A 43 -19.19 -5.54 7.56
C LEU A 43 -18.94 -6.51 6.40
N ARG A 44 -19.17 -7.81 6.61
CA ARG A 44 -18.78 -8.89 5.69
C ARG A 44 -19.86 -9.20 4.67
N GLY A 45 -19.43 -9.57 3.47
CA GLY A 45 -20.30 -10.13 2.43
C GLY A 45 -20.05 -11.61 2.22
N HIS A 46 -20.56 -12.14 1.10
CA HIS A 46 -20.30 -13.54 0.73
C HIS A 46 -18.82 -13.80 0.40
N ARG A 47 -18.11 -12.80 -0.16
CA ARG A 47 -16.69 -12.86 -0.50
C ARG A 47 -15.98 -11.53 -0.23
N ASP A 48 -14.98 -11.56 0.65
CA ASP A 48 -14.19 -10.37 1.02
C ASP A 48 -12.88 -10.22 0.19
N SER A 49 -12.53 -11.22 -0.63
CA SER A 49 -11.28 -11.27 -1.40
C SER A 49 -11.36 -10.56 -2.77
N GLY A 50 -10.21 -10.37 -3.42
CA GLY A 50 -10.11 -9.84 -4.77
C GLY A 50 -10.01 -8.30 -4.87
N ILE A 51 -9.80 -7.81 -6.09
CA ILE A 51 -9.55 -6.38 -6.39
C ILE A 51 -10.83 -5.57 -6.12
N LEU A 52 -10.69 -4.38 -5.52
CA LEU A 52 -11.82 -3.49 -5.20
C LEU A 52 -12.47 -2.84 -6.44
N LYS A 53 -11.82 -2.90 -7.60
CA LYS A 53 -12.18 -2.22 -8.87
C LYS A 53 -13.31 -2.88 -9.67
N GLU A 54 -13.81 -4.02 -9.23
CA GLU A 54 -14.82 -4.73 -10.01
C GLU A 54 -16.19 -4.12 -9.70
N ASP A 55 -16.87 -3.53 -10.67
CA ASP A 55 -18.30 -3.19 -10.63
C ASP A 55 -19.12 -4.48 -10.63
N SER A 56 -18.91 -5.30 -9.61
CA SER A 56 -19.66 -6.53 -9.40
C SER A 56 -21.02 -6.14 -8.84
N LYS A 57 -22.08 -6.52 -9.54
CA LYS A 57 -23.47 -6.47 -9.03
C LYS A 57 -23.68 -7.38 -7.80
N GLU A 58 -22.70 -8.23 -7.49
CA GLU A 58 -22.68 -9.09 -6.31
C GLU A 58 -22.43 -8.32 -5.01
N ASN A 59 -23.14 -8.72 -3.95
CA ASN A 59 -22.91 -8.23 -2.60
C ASN A 59 -21.57 -8.74 -2.04
N LYS A 60 -20.52 -7.93 -2.21
CA LYS A 60 -19.18 -8.16 -1.65
C LYS A 60 -19.02 -7.60 -0.22
N GLY A 61 -20.10 -7.26 0.46
CA GLY A 61 -20.09 -6.79 1.85
C GLY A 61 -19.95 -5.28 2.01
N ASN A 62 -20.51 -4.78 3.10
CA ASN A 62 -20.62 -3.35 3.36
C ASN A 62 -19.26 -2.66 3.55
N PHE A 63 -18.26 -3.37 4.10
CA PHE A 63 -16.92 -2.81 4.21
C PHE A 63 -16.30 -2.53 2.84
N ARG A 64 -16.44 -3.45 1.89
CA ARG A 64 -15.93 -3.27 0.52
C ARG A 64 -16.71 -2.19 -0.23
N ALA A 65 -18.02 -2.11 -0.03
CA ALA A 65 -18.85 -1.03 -0.56
C ALA A 65 -18.41 0.35 -0.04
N ALA A 66 -18.17 0.46 1.28
CA ALA A 66 -17.69 1.69 1.88
C ALA A 66 -16.29 2.08 1.37
N LEU A 67 -15.37 1.13 1.21
CA LEU A 67 -14.06 1.41 0.61
C LEU A 67 -14.15 1.91 -0.84
N ARG A 68 -15.07 1.37 -1.65
CA ARG A 68 -15.33 1.87 -3.01
C ARG A 68 -15.86 3.30 -2.99
N PHE A 69 -16.89 3.55 -2.19
CA PHE A 69 -17.45 4.89 -2.01
C PHE A 69 -16.38 5.91 -1.65
N ARG A 70 -15.45 5.55 -0.75
CA ARG A 70 -14.32 6.40 -0.37
C ARG A 70 -13.35 6.67 -1.52
N ILE A 71 -13.01 5.64 -2.30
CA ILE A 71 -12.18 5.79 -3.50
C ILE A 71 -12.85 6.71 -4.52
N ASP A 72 -14.16 6.53 -4.75
CA ASP A 72 -14.94 7.34 -5.68
C ASP A 72 -15.07 8.79 -5.19
N ALA A 73 -15.13 9.00 -3.86
CA ALA A 73 -15.07 10.31 -3.22
C ALA A 73 -13.68 10.98 -3.25
N GLY A 74 -12.67 10.30 -3.80
CA GLY A 74 -11.32 10.85 -4.01
C GLY A 74 -10.27 10.42 -2.99
N ASP A 75 -10.55 9.47 -2.09
CA ASP A 75 -9.52 8.92 -1.22
C ASP A 75 -8.47 8.17 -2.06
N GLU A 76 -7.21 8.61 -1.97
CA GLU A 76 -6.08 7.91 -2.58
C GLU A 76 -5.71 6.65 -1.78
N ILE A 77 -6.61 5.65 -1.71
CA ILE A 77 -6.31 4.34 -1.12
C ILE A 77 -5.32 3.61 -2.04
N LYS A 78 -4.03 3.90 -1.85
CA LYS A 78 -2.95 3.32 -2.67
C LYS A 78 -2.95 1.81 -2.53
N LYS A 79 -2.95 1.12 -3.68
CA LYS A 79 -2.59 -0.29 -3.71
C LYS A 79 -1.21 -0.47 -3.08
N SER A 80 -1.07 -1.42 -2.16
CA SER A 80 0.25 -1.85 -1.70
C SER A 80 1.13 -2.14 -2.91
N LYS A 81 2.18 -1.33 -3.11
CA LYS A 81 3.17 -1.51 -4.16
C LYS A 81 4.13 -2.62 -3.70
N ARG A 82 3.58 -3.82 -3.52
CA ARG A 82 4.28 -5.02 -3.01
C ARG A 82 5.49 -5.41 -3.87
N SER A 83 5.58 -4.88 -5.09
CA SER A 83 6.65 -5.16 -6.05
C SER A 83 7.90 -4.28 -5.90
N SER A 84 7.91 -3.23 -5.07
CA SER A 84 9.10 -2.33 -4.99
C SER A 84 10.23 -2.91 -4.15
N TRP A 85 9.91 -3.62 -3.06
CA TRP A 85 10.90 -4.16 -2.12
C TRP A 85 11.61 -5.42 -2.65
N LYS A 86 10.94 -6.21 -3.49
CA LYS A 86 11.53 -7.42 -4.10
C LYS A 86 12.73 -7.11 -5.01
N ARG A 87 12.84 -5.90 -5.56
CA ARG A 87 13.99 -5.50 -6.41
C ARG A 87 15.25 -5.17 -5.62
N GLN A 88 15.16 -4.94 -4.30
CA GLN A 88 16.31 -4.54 -3.49
C GLN A 88 17.09 -5.71 -2.89
N LEU A 89 16.55 -6.93 -2.93
CA LEU A 89 17.14 -8.13 -2.33
C LEU A 89 17.86 -9.05 -3.33
N HIS A 90 17.84 -8.73 -4.63
CA HIS A 90 18.58 -9.45 -5.65
C HIS A 90 19.68 -8.52 -6.19
N LYS A 91 20.83 -8.49 -5.51
CA LYS A 91 22.07 -8.03 -6.15
C LYS A 91 22.57 -9.21 -7.01
N PRO A 92 22.87 -9.04 -8.30
CA PRO A 92 23.62 -10.05 -9.02
C PRO A 92 24.97 -10.22 -8.30
N GLU A 93 25.32 -11.45 -7.96
CA GLU A 93 26.65 -11.81 -7.47
C GLU A 93 27.65 -11.52 -8.60
N ASP A 94 28.74 -10.81 -8.31
CA ASP A 94 29.81 -10.50 -9.28
C ASP A 94 30.45 -11.81 -9.78
N PRO A 95 30.40 -12.13 -11.09
CA PRO A 95 30.97 -13.36 -11.61
C PRO A 95 32.42 -13.15 -12.07
N GLU A 96 33.32 -12.69 -11.21
CA GLU A 96 34.75 -12.71 -11.53
C GLU A 96 35.60 -12.89 -10.27
N LEU A 97 35.81 -14.13 -9.84
CA LEU A 97 37.04 -14.62 -9.18
C LEU A 97 37.02 -16.16 -9.12
N HIS A 98 37.21 -16.84 -10.25
CA HIS A 98 37.78 -18.20 -10.28
C HIS A 98 38.93 -18.22 -11.28
N ASN A 99 40.05 -17.63 -10.85
CA ASN A 99 41.36 -17.89 -11.41
C ASN A 99 42.02 -18.89 -10.46
N GLY A 100 41.98 -20.17 -10.82
CA GLY A 100 42.59 -21.26 -10.08
C GLY A 100 42.94 -22.35 -11.08
N GLY A 101 44.20 -22.36 -11.50
CA GLY A 101 44.71 -23.19 -12.59
C GLY A 101 44.47 -24.68 -12.38
N ASN A 102 44.13 -25.36 -13.47
CA ASN A 102 44.19 -26.80 -13.55
C ASN A 102 45.55 -27.19 -14.13
N ARG A 103 46.40 -27.77 -13.27
CA ARG A 103 47.52 -28.64 -13.67
C ARG A 103 47.01 -30.06 -13.64
#